data_AF-A0A942NJM6-F1
#
_entry.id   AF-A0A942NJM6-F1
#
_cell.length_a   1.000
_cell.length_b   1.000
_cell.length_c   1.000
_cell.angle_alpha   90.00
_cell.angle_beta   90.00
_cell.angle_gamma   90.00
#
_symmetry.space_group_name_H-M   'P 1'
#
loop_
_entity.id
_entity.type
_entity.pdbx_description
1 polymer ?
#
loop_
_entity_poly.entity_id
_entity_poly.type
_entity_poly.pdbx_seq_one_letter_code
_entity_poly.pdbx_strand_id
1 'polypeptide(L)'
;QLLKQAIIDIVDAEQNDSPVYTFLNNLEPPSERIAPTVKASATVSAAAAETPLAPESVNPAASELLQQAIEAKKNSDFLLAKALYTSLHKLSPRQSQWVQQLALATYKAKYPDPLNALLEAKQILQTLQPEAANNAETLGIWGAIHKRLFDINRNRADLDTAIGAYEKGYRLQNDYYNGINWAFLLNVRASLTRDRAEAITDFMLARRTREDVLKIADAKFAELKAIKDVEDDDDRYWVLATKAEAWVGLGNDAEAEKCLQQAKPYAEYWMCESSKQQIDALRQLLQNSPLNGL
;
A
#
# COMPACT_ATOMS: atom_id res chain seq x y z
N GLN A 1 19.66 27.95 -38.35
CA GLN A 1 18.65 27.86 -39.43
C GLN A 1 18.27 26.42 -39.74
N LEU A 2 19.23 25.50 -39.92
CA LEU A 2 18.97 24.08 -40.24
C LEU A 2 18.08 23.33 -39.23
N LEU A 3 18.29 23.49 -37.92
CA LEU A 3 17.47 22.78 -36.91
C LEU A 3 16.00 23.22 -36.88
N LYS A 4 15.73 24.51 -37.13
CA LYS A 4 14.36 25.01 -37.20
C LYS A 4 13.62 24.43 -38.40
N GLN A 5 14.29 24.33 -39.55
CA GLN A 5 13.69 23.73 -40.73
C GLN A 5 13.43 22.24 -40.52
N ALA A 6 14.39 21.51 -39.93
CA ALA A 6 14.20 20.09 -39.63
C ALA A 6 13.03 19.81 -38.68
N ILE A 7 12.80 20.67 -37.67
CA ILE A 7 11.65 20.54 -36.76
C ILE A 7 10.34 20.77 -37.52
N ILE A 8 10.28 21.78 -38.40
CA ILE A 8 9.09 22.06 -39.22
C ILE A 8 8.80 20.88 -40.13
N ASP A 9 9.81 20.37 -40.82
CA ASP A 9 9.66 19.26 -41.76
C ASP A 9 9.20 17.95 -41.07
N ILE A 10 9.65 17.69 -39.84
CA ILE A 10 9.23 16.52 -39.04
C ILE A 10 7.78 16.66 -38.56
N VAL A 11 7.41 17.85 -38.09
CA VAL A 11 6.04 18.11 -37.60
C VAL A 11 5.03 18.02 -38.75
N ASP A 12 5.37 18.57 -39.91
CA ASP A 12 4.47 18.58 -41.08
C ASP A 12 4.34 17.20 -41.75
N ALA A 13 5.30 16.29 -41.55
CA ALA A 13 5.30 14.97 -42.19
C ALA A 13 4.31 13.96 -41.57
N GLU A 14 3.77 14.24 -40.36
CA GLU A 14 2.86 13.34 -39.60
C GLU A 14 3.31 11.85 -39.57
N GLN A 15 4.62 11.60 -39.64
CA GLN A 15 5.15 10.24 -39.66
C GLN A 15 5.23 9.65 -38.25
N ASN A 16 4.59 8.50 -38.05
CA ASN A 16 4.68 7.73 -36.81
C ASN A 16 6.09 7.13 -36.67
N ASP A 17 6.96 7.79 -35.88
CA ASP A 17 8.36 7.40 -35.65
C ASP A 17 8.54 6.28 -34.60
N SER A 18 7.46 5.57 -34.26
CA SER A 18 7.50 4.49 -33.27
C SER A 18 7.34 3.11 -33.94
N PRO A 19 8.31 2.19 -33.76
CA PRO A 19 8.21 0.84 -34.30
C PRO A 19 7.06 0.03 -33.67
N VAL A 20 6.48 0.51 -32.56
CA VAL A 20 5.32 -0.11 -31.91
C VAL A 20 4.12 -0.16 -32.84
N TYR A 21 3.84 0.93 -33.58
CA TYR A 21 2.72 1.02 -34.51
C TYR A 21 2.96 0.23 -35.81
N THR A 22 4.20 -0.19 -36.07
CA THR A 22 4.53 -1.07 -37.19
C THR A 22 4.05 -2.51 -36.96
N PHE A 23 3.99 -2.96 -35.70
CA PHE A 23 3.65 -4.34 -35.35
C PHE A 23 2.25 -4.49 -34.71
N LEU A 24 1.70 -3.40 -34.16
CA LEU A 24 0.40 -3.38 -33.51
C LEU A 24 -0.59 -2.51 -34.29
N ASN A 25 -1.15 -3.07 -35.36
CA ASN A 25 -2.01 -2.36 -36.33
C ASN A 25 -3.32 -1.79 -35.76
N ASN A 26 -3.68 -2.15 -34.51
CA ASN A 26 -4.90 -1.68 -33.84
C ASN A 26 -4.61 -0.66 -32.71
N LEU A 27 -3.37 -0.16 -32.63
CA LEU A 27 -2.99 0.90 -31.70
C LEU A 27 -2.88 2.22 -32.48
N GLU A 28 -3.61 3.24 -32.04
CA GLU A 28 -3.45 4.60 -32.55
C GLU A 28 -2.51 5.42 -31.65
N PRO A 29 -1.71 6.34 -32.22
CA PRO A 29 -0.93 7.29 -31.44
C PRO A 29 -1.81 8.16 -30.54
N PRO A 30 -1.36 8.53 -29.32
CA PRO A 30 -2.10 9.46 -28.48
C PRO A 30 -2.24 10.81 -29.18
N SER A 31 -3.47 11.24 -29.46
CA SER A 31 -3.75 12.59 -29.95
C SER A 31 -3.75 13.59 -28.79
N GLU A 32 -3.01 14.69 -28.88
CA GLU A 32 -3.07 15.78 -27.90
C GLU A 32 -4.46 16.42 -27.90
N ARG A 33 -5.36 15.99 -27.01
CA ARG A 33 -6.54 16.79 -26.66
C ARG A 33 -6.11 17.88 -25.71
N ILE A 34 -5.97 19.11 -26.22
CA ILE A 34 -5.80 20.30 -25.40
C ILE A 34 -7.12 20.55 -24.65
N ALA A 35 -7.25 19.94 -23.47
CA ALA A 35 -8.17 20.36 -22.42
C ALA A 35 -7.43 21.34 -21.48
N PRO A 36 -8.10 22.36 -20.93
CA PRO A 36 -7.42 23.37 -20.12
C PRO A 36 -6.73 22.73 -18.91
N THR A 37 -5.42 23.00 -18.84
CA THR A 37 -4.40 22.57 -17.89
C THR A 37 -4.87 22.40 -16.43
N VAL A 38 -4.76 21.17 -15.93
CA VAL A 38 -4.35 20.88 -14.54
C VAL A 38 -3.08 20.03 -14.65
N LYS A 39 -2.02 20.45 -13.96
CA LYS A 39 -0.66 19.87 -14.05
C LYS A 39 -0.67 18.36 -13.77
N ALA A 40 -0.52 17.56 -14.82
CA ALA A 40 -0.25 16.13 -14.73
C ALA A 40 1.27 15.91 -14.62
N SER A 41 1.72 15.28 -13.54
CA SER A 41 3.04 14.68 -13.44
C SER A 41 2.96 13.28 -14.06
N ALA A 42 3.94 12.97 -14.91
CA ALA A 42 3.95 11.80 -15.77
C ALA A 42 4.03 10.47 -15.01
N THR A 43 3.12 9.55 -15.31
CA THR A 43 3.33 8.11 -15.20
C THR A 43 2.81 7.45 -16.49
N VAL A 44 3.71 6.83 -17.24
CA VAL A 44 3.35 5.91 -18.33
C VAL A 44 3.00 4.57 -17.70
N SER A 45 1.71 4.27 -17.63
CA SER A 45 1.18 2.93 -17.37
C SER A 45 0.50 2.43 -18.64
N ALA A 46 1.07 1.39 -19.24
CA ALA A 46 0.40 0.59 -20.25
C ALA A 46 -0.11 -0.69 -19.58
N ALA A 47 -1.33 -0.65 -19.04
CA ALA A 47 -2.17 -1.82 -18.78
C ALA A 47 -3.60 -1.39 -18.48
N ALA A 48 -4.54 -1.90 -19.30
CA ALA A 48 -6.00 -1.89 -19.15
C ALA A 48 -6.63 -0.58 -18.63
N ALA A 49 -7.12 0.23 -19.57
CA ALA A 49 -8.02 1.34 -19.28
C ALA A 49 -9.26 0.84 -18.52
N GLU A 50 -9.34 1.11 -17.22
CA GLU A 50 -10.62 1.24 -16.54
C GLU A 50 -11.38 2.36 -17.28
N THR A 51 -12.49 2.00 -17.90
CA THR A 51 -13.39 2.98 -18.51
C THR A 51 -13.80 3.97 -17.41
N PRO A 52 -13.72 5.30 -17.61
CA PRO A 52 -14.23 6.23 -16.62
C PRO A 52 -15.74 6.00 -16.51
N LEU A 53 -16.15 5.32 -15.45
CA LEU A 53 -17.56 5.23 -15.08
C LEU A 53 -17.99 6.67 -14.79
N ALA A 54 -19.12 7.06 -15.38
CA ALA A 54 -19.81 8.31 -15.05
C ALA A 54 -19.91 8.45 -13.53
N PRO A 55 -19.87 9.66 -12.96
CA PRO A 55 -19.97 9.86 -11.52
C PRO A 55 -21.28 9.22 -11.03
N GLU A 56 -21.16 8.08 -10.34
CA GLU A 56 -22.31 7.42 -9.70
C GLU A 56 -22.95 8.46 -8.78
N SER A 57 -24.25 8.71 -8.97
CA SER A 57 -25.03 9.52 -8.05
C SER A 57 -24.87 8.95 -6.63
N VAL A 58 -24.32 9.75 -5.72
CA VAL A 58 -24.10 9.35 -4.32
C VAL A 58 -25.42 8.88 -3.73
N ASN A 59 -25.55 7.58 -3.47
CA ASN A 59 -26.72 7.01 -2.81
C ASN A 59 -26.70 7.46 -1.33
N PRO A 60 -27.67 8.26 -0.85
CA PRO A 60 -27.65 8.78 0.52
C PRO A 60 -27.56 7.67 1.58
N ALA A 61 -28.14 6.50 1.31
CA ALA A 61 -28.05 5.34 2.21
C ALA A 61 -26.62 4.74 2.24
N ALA A 62 -25.88 4.78 1.14
CA ALA A 62 -24.49 4.32 1.12
C ALA A 62 -23.56 5.27 1.88
N SER A 63 -23.81 6.59 1.80
CA SER A 63 -23.05 7.58 2.56
C SER A 63 -23.23 7.39 4.08
N GLU A 64 -24.46 7.17 4.53
CA GLU A 64 -24.77 6.91 5.94
C GLU A 64 -24.11 5.61 6.44
N LEU A 65 -24.21 4.53 5.65
CA LEU A 65 -23.56 3.26 5.98
C LEU A 65 -22.04 3.40 6.06
N LEU A 66 -21.43 4.19 5.17
CA LEU A 66 -20.00 4.46 5.20
C LEU A 66 -19.59 5.22 6.47
N GLN A 67 -20.34 6.26 6.84
CA GLN A 67 -20.06 7.02 8.06
C GLN A 67 -20.14 6.13 9.30
N GLN A 68 -21.16 5.27 9.40
CA GLN A 68 -21.27 4.29 10.48
C GLN A 68 -20.13 3.27 10.47
N ALA A 69 -19.69 2.82 9.28
CA ALA A 69 -18.60 1.85 9.16
C ALA A 69 -17.26 2.44 9.59
N ILE A 70 -17.03 3.72 9.27
CA ILE A 70 -15.87 4.49 9.72
C ILE A 70 -15.92 4.61 11.24
N GLU A 71 -17.04 5.07 11.81
CA GLU A 71 -17.21 5.22 13.26
C GLU A 71 -17.02 3.90 14.03
N ALA A 72 -17.53 2.79 13.48
CA ALA A 72 -17.31 1.46 14.03
C ALA A 72 -15.82 1.10 14.06
N LYS A 73 -15.05 1.39 13.01
CA LYS A 73 -13.58 1.21 13.01
C LYS A 73 -12.90 2.09 14.06
N LYS A 74 -13.29 3.37 14.19
CA LYS A 74 -12.74 4.29 15.19
C LYS A 74 -12.88 3.73 16.61
N ASN A 75 -14.05 3.17 16.90
CA ASN A 75 -14.38 2.53 18.17
C ASN A 75 -13.83 1.10 18.30
N SER A 76 -13.04 0.62 17.34
CA SER A 76 -12.51 -0.75 17.28
C SER A 76 -13.60 -1.85 17.23
N ASP A 77 -14.84 -1.51 16.89
CA ASP A 77 -15.93 -2.46 16.65
C ASP A 77 -15.85 -2.99 15.21
N PHE A 78 -14.84 -3.82 14.97
CA PHE A 78 -14.60 -4.41 13.66
C PHE A 78 -15.68 -5.42 13.23
N LEU A 79 -16.45 -5.97 14.18
CA LEU A 79 -17.55 -6.88 13.86
C LEU A 79 -18.73 -6.09 13.27
N LEU A 80 -19.08 -4.95 13.86
CA LEU A 80 -20.05 -4.02 13.27
C LEU A 80 -19.54 -3.45 11.94
N ALA A 81 -18.27 -3.01 11.87
CA ALA A 81 -17.68 -2.52 10.63
C ALA A 81 -17.76 -3.57 9.51
N LYS A 82 -17.48 -4.84 9.80
CA LYS A 82 -17.62 -5.96 8.84
C LYS A 82 -19.06 -6.05 8.32
N ALA A 83 -20.06 -5.98 9.20
CA ALA A 83 -21.47 -6.03 8.80
C ALA A 83 -21.88 -4.84 7.90
N LEU A 84 -21.38 -3.65 8.20
CA LEU A 84 -21.64 -2.43 7.43
C LEU A 84 -20.95 -2.47 6.06
N TYR A 85 -19.67 -2.84 5.99
CA TYR A 85 -18.97 -3.02 4.70
C TYR A 85 -19.54 -4.15 3.86
N THR A 86 -20.10 -5.20 4.48
CA THR A 86 -20.86 -6.23 3.76
C THR A 86 -22.07 -5.62 3.07
N SER A 87 -22.76 -4.69 3.74
CA SER A 87 -23.93 -4.01 3.18
C SER A 87 -23.53 -3.05 2.06
N LEU A 88 -22.45 -2.28 2.24
CA LEU A 88 -21.88 -1.41 1.19
C LEU A 88 -21.47 -2.21 -0.06
N HIS A 89 -20.78 -3.34 0.13
CA HIS A 89 -20.39 -4.20 -0.98
C HIS A 89 -21.62 -4.76 -1.73
N LYS A 90 -22.70 -5.12 -1.04
CA LYS A 90 -23.95 -5.57 -1.68
C LYS A 90 -24.61 -4.45 -2.50
N LEU A 91 -24.55 -3.21 -2.04
CA LEU A 91 -25.12 -2.06 -2.75
C LEU A 91 -24.31 -1.70 -4.01
N SER A 92 -22.98 -1.83 -3.93
CA SER A 92 -22.06 -1.45 -5.01
C SER A 92 -20.97 -2.52 -5.22
N PRO A 93 -21.30 -3.71 -5.76
CA PRO A 93 -20.40 -4.87 -5.79
C PRO A 93 -19.18 -4.70 -6.69
N ARG A 94 -19.20 -3.71 -7.60
CA ARG A 94 -18.08 -3.42 -8.52
C ARG A 94 -16.97 -2.59 -7.89
N GLN A 95 -17.21 -2.00 -6.71
CA GLN A 95 -16.23 -1.13 -6.07
C GLN A 95 -15.26 -1.95 -5.23
N SER A 96 -14.01 -2.05 -5.69
CA SER A 96 -12.92 -2.78 -5.02
C SER A 96 -12.66 -2.30 -3.60
N GLN A 97 -12.84 -1.00 -3.33
CA GLN A 97 -12.68 -0.42 -1.99
C GLN A 97 -13.56 -1.09 -0.92
N TRP A 98 -14.78 -1.52 -1.28
CA TRP A 98 -15.64 -2.21 -0.31
C TRP A 98 -15.15 -3.61 0.00
N VAL A 99 -14.60 -4.31 -0.98
CA VAL A 99 -13.99 -5.62 -0.79
C VAL A 99 -12.74 -5.51 0.09
N GLN A 100 -11.91 -4.48 -0.15
CA GLN A 100 -10.73 -4.17 0.64
C GLN A 100 -11.07 -3.87 2.10
N GLN A 101 -11.97 -2.90 2.34
CA GLN A 101 -12.39 -2.54 3.70
C GLN A 101 -13.12 -3.67 4.42
N LEU A 102 -13.90 -4.47 3.69
CA LEU A 102 -14.55 -5.67 4.24
C LEU A 102 -13.51 -6.71 4.67
N ALA A 103 -12.50 -7.00 3.85
CA ALA A 103 -11.42 -7.93 4.20
C ALA A 103 -10.64 -7.43 5.44
N LEU A 104 -10.32 -6.14 5.47
CA LEU A 104 -9.65 -5.48 6.60
C LEU A 104 -10.46 -5.63 7.90
N ALA A 105 -11.73 -5.24 7.87
CA ALA A 105 -12.62 -5.34 9.02
C ALA A 105 -12.78 -6.81 9.48
N THR A 106 -12.89 -7.74 8.52
CA THR A 106 -13.04 -9.16 8.80
C THR A 106 -11.87 -9.73 9.59
N TYR A 107 -10.62 -9.55 9.15
CA TYR A 107 -9.49 -10.12 9.92
C TYR A 107 -9.24 -9.37 11.22
N LYS A 108 -9.54 -8.06 11.28
CA LYS A 108 -9.40 -7.26 12.51
C LYS A 108 -10.43 -7.64 13.58
N ALA A 109 -11.61 -8.13 13.19
CA ALA A 109 -12.65 -8.60 14.11
C ALA A 109 -12.25 -9.83 14.92
N LYS A 110 -11.32 -10.66 14.41
CA LYS A 110 -10.82 -11.88 15.07
C LYS A 110 -11.94 -12.83 15.55
N TYR A 111 -13.08 -12.81 14.86
CA TYR A 111 -14.27 -13.59 15.19
C TYR A 111 -14.54 -14.67 14.12
N PRO A 112 -14.91 -15.91 14.48
CA PRO A 112 -15.04 -16.43 15.86
C PRO A 112 -13.70 -16.59 16.58
N ASP A 113 -12.61 -16.65 15.82
CA ASP A 113 -11.24 -16.63 16.29
C ASP A 113 -10.33 -15.98 15.22
N PRO A 114 -9.07 -15.63 15.57
CA PRO A 114 -8.16 -14.98 14.63
C PRO A 114 -7.87 -15.77 13.34
N LEU A 115 -7.78 -17.09 13.41
CA LEU A 115 -7.44 -17.91 12.24
C LEU A 115 -8.61 -17.97 11.26
N ASN A 116 -9.82 -18.26 11.75
CA ASN A 116 -11.02 -18.29 10.91
C ASN A 116 -11.31 -16.91 10.29
N ALA A 117 -11.11 -15.83 11.05
CA ALA A 117 -11.25 -14.47 10.53
C ALA A 117 -10.24 -14.16 9.40
N LEU A 118 -9.00 -14.61 9.50
CA LEU A 118 -7.99 -14.45 8.45
C LEU A 118 -8.31 -15.26 7.19
N LEU A 119 -8.78 -16.50 7.35
CA LEU A 119 -9.18 -17.34 6.22
C LEU A 119 -10.38 -16.76 5.47
N GLU A 120 -11.36 -16.22 6.20
CA GLU A 120 -12.50 -15.51 5.61
C GLU A 120 -12.05 -14.24 4.87
N ALA A 121 -11.22 -13.40 5.50
CA ALA A 121 -10.68 -12.20 4.87
C ALA A 121 -9.88 -12.51 3.60
N LYS A 122 -9.13 -13.61 3.61
CA LYS A 122 -8.41 -14.13 2.44
C LYS A 122 -9.37 -14.44 1.30
N GLN A 123 -10.46 -15.17 1.57
CA GLN A 123 -11.47 -15.51 0.56
C GLN A 123 -12.16 -14.26 -0.02
N ILE A 124 -12.49 -13.28 0.83
CA ILE A 124 -13.06 -12.00 0.39
C ILE A 124 -12.10 -11.31 -0.57
N LEU A 125 -10.84 -11.14 -0.18
CA LEU A 125 -9.87 -10.38 -0.98
C LEU A 125 -9.42 -11.11 -2.25
N GLN A 126 -9.46 -12.44 -2.27
CA GLN A 126 -9.19 -13.26 -3.46
C GLN A 126 -10.08 -12.91 -4.66
N THR A 127 -11.29 -12.38 -4.41
CA THR A 127 -12.18 -11.92 -5.49
C THR A 127 -11.59 -10.78 -6.32
N LEU A 128 -10.63 -10.02 -5.77
CA LEU A 128 -9.87 -8.98 -6.48
C LEU A 128 -8.62 -9.52 -7.20
N GLN A 129 -8.38 -10.83 -7.15
CA GLN A 129 -7.23 -11.50 -7.79
C GLN A 129 -5.87 -10.86 -7.41
N PRO A 130 -5.52 -10.78 -6.11
CA PRO A 130 -4.36 -10.03 -5.61
C PRO A 130 -3.03 -10.40 -6.27
N GLU A 131 -2.85 -11.66 -6.69
CA GLU A 131 -1.64 -12.13 -7.38
C GLU A 131 -1.45 -11.46 -8.76
N ALA A 132 -2.54 -11.24 -9.48
CA ALA A 132 -2.56 -10.55 -10.77
C ALA A 132 -2.71 -9.03 -10.63
N ALA A 133 -3.29 -8.56 -9.53
CA ALA A 133 -3.56 -7.15 -9.28
C ALA A 133 -2.28 -6.32 -9.09
N ASN A 134 -2.35 -5.05 -9.48
CA ASN A 134 -1.28 -4.07 -9.24
C ASN A 134 -1.67 -3.02 -8.19
N ASN A 135 -2.90 -3.05 -7.65
CA ASN A 135 -3.40 -2.07 -6.68
C ASN A 135 -2.71 -2.21 -5.30
N ALA A 136 -2.09 -1.12 -4.82
CA ALA A 136 -1.27 -1.11 -3.61
C ALA A 136 -2.05 -1.48 -2.34
N GLU A 137 -3.29 -1.01 -2.19
CA GLU A 137 -4.17 -1.33 -1.05
C GLU A 137 -4.48 -2.85 -1.02
N THR A 138 -4.85 -3.41 -2.18
CA THR A 138 -5.12 -4.85 -2.32
C THR A 138 -3.90 -5.68 -1.95
N LEU A 139 -2.72 -5.31 -2.47
CA LEU A 139 -1.46 -5.99 -2.18
C LEU A 139 -1.07 -5.85 -0.71
N GLY A 140 -1.31 -4.68 -0.11
CA GLY A 140 -1.02 -4.41 1.30
C GLY A 140 -1.89 -5.22 2.26
N ILE A 141 -3.19 -5.32 2.00
CA ILE A 141 -4.10 -6.15 2.78
C ILE A 141 -3.80 -7.64 2.56
N TRP A 142 -3.47 -8.05 1.34
CA TRP A 142 -3.08 -9.43 1.04
C TRP A 142 -1.82 -9.84 1.80
N GLY A 143 -0.79 -8.99 1.78
CA GLY A 143 0.41 -9.17 2.59
C GLY A 143 0.13 -9.20 4.09
N ALA A 144 -0.78 -8.34 4.57
CA ALA A 144 -1.17 -8.26 5.98
C ALA A 144 -1.89 -9.52 6.48
N ILE A 145 -2.74 -10.12 5.64
CA ILE A 145 -3.44 -11.39 5.95
C ILE A 145 -2.41 -12.53 6.01
N HIS A 146 -1.58 -12.67 4.99
CA HIS A 146 -0.60 -13.75 4.92
C HIS A 146 0.49 -13.65 5.99
N LYS A 147 0.95 -12.45 6.33
CA LYS A 147 1.83 -12.22 7.48
C LYS A 147 1.25 -12.77 8.78
N ARG A 148 -0.04 -12.49 9.05
CA ARG A 148 -0.71 -12.96 10.27
C ARG A 148 -0.99 -14.46 10.24
N LEU A 149 -1.30 -15.02 9.07
CA LEU A 149 -1.41 -16.47 8.89
C LEU A 149 -0.08 -17.17 9.19
N PHE A 150 1.04 -16.60 8.71
CA PHE A 150 2.37 -17.07 9.06
C PHE A 150 2.64 -16.97 10.58
N ASP A 151 2.22 -15.90 11.25
CA ASP A 151 2.41 -15.76 12.69
C ASP A 151 1.70 -16.86 13.51
N ILE A 152 0.54 -17.32 13.05
CA ILE A 152 -0.23 -18.38 13.71
C ILE A 152 0.32 -19.76 13.34
N ASN A 153 0.45 -20.06 12.05
CA ASN A 153 0.68 -21.42 11.56
C ASN A 153 2.14 -21.74 11.24
N ARG A 154 3.00 -20.71 11.20
CA ARG A 154 4.43 -20.81 10.81
C ARG A 154 4.66 -21.47 9.44
N ASN A 155 3.65 -21.45 8.58
CA ASN A 155 3.73 -21.96 7.23
C ASN A 155 4.55 -21.03 6.34
N ARG A 156 5.69 -21.51 5.83
CA ARG A 156 6.61 -20.73 5.02
C ARG A 156 5.97 -20.11 3.78
N ALA A 157 5.02 -20.81 3.15
CA ALA A 157 4.33 -20.30 1.97
C ALA A 157 3.60 -18.98 2.26
N ASP A 158 3.01 -18.83 3.45
CA ASP A 158 2.34 -17.57 3.84
C ASP A 158 3.34 -16.43 4.02
N LEU A 159 4.53 -16.70 4.56
CA LEU A 159 5.59 -15.69 4.64
C LEU A 159 6.04 -15.25 3.24
N ASP A 160 6.27 -16.20 2.33
CA ASP A 160 6.75 -15.90 0.97
C ASP A 160 5.67 -15.13 0.17
N THR A 161 4.39 -15.49 0.31
CA THR A 161 3.28 -14.72 -0.28
C THR A 161 3.22 -13.29 0.26
N ALA A 162 3.37 -13.11 1.58
CA ALA A 162 3.36 -11.78 2.17
C ALA A 162 4.52 -10.92 1.67
N ILE A 163 5.73 -11.48 1.59
CA ILE A 163 6.91 -10.81 1.05
C ILE A 163 6.67 -10.38 -0.40
N GLY A 164 6.20 -11.30 -1.25
CA GLY A 164 5.96 -11.01 -2.67
C GLY A 164 4.91 -9.92 -2.89
N ALA A 165 3.83 -9.92 -2.11
CA ALA A 165 2.77 -8.93 -2.22
C ALA A 165 3.25 -7.52 -1.83
N TYR A 166 3.92 -7.40 -0.68
CA TYR A 166 4.47 -6.13 -0.22
C TYR A 166 5.60 -5.61 -1.13
N GLU A 167 6.48 -6.50 -1.61
CA GLU A 167 7.49 -6.13 -2.60
C GLU A 167 6.85 -5.58 -3.87
N LYS A 168 5.86 -6.29 -4.43
CA LYS A 168 5.16 -5.87 -5.65
C LYS A 168 4.51 -4.50 -5.47
N GLY A 169 3.80 -4.27 -4.36
CA GLY A 169 3.16 -3.00 -4.06
C GLY A 169 4.17 -1.85 -3.93
N TYR A 170 5.28 -2.09 -3.24
CA TYR A 170 6.37 -1.12 -3.11
C TYR A 170 7.04 -0.81 -4.44
N ARG A 171 7.47 -1.84 -5.20
CA ARG A 171 8.26 -1.67 -6.43
C ARG A 171 7.46 -1.02 -7.56
N LEU A 172 6.16 -1.32 -7.67
CA LEU A 172 5.33 -0.81 -8.76
C LEU A 172 4.75 0.57 -8.48
N GLN A 173 4.41 0.86 -7.22
CA GLN A 173 3.67 2.09 -6.88
C GLN A 173 4.45 3.05 -5.98
N ASN A 174 5.68 2.72 -5.57
CA ASN A 174 6.40 3.44 -4.51
C ASN A 174 5.54 3.58 -3.25
N ASP A 175 4.77 2.55 -2.90
CA ASP A 175 3.88 2.62 -1.75
C ASP A 175 4.66 2.47 -0.43
N TYR A 176 4.57 3.48 0.43
CA TYR A 176 5.36 3.54 1.67
C TYR A 176 4.95 2.44 2.67
N TYR A 177 3.66 2.12 2.75
CA TYR A 177 3.12 1.11 3.66
C TYR A 177 3.58 -0.30 3.28
N ASN A 178 3.53 -0.60 1.98
CA ASN A 178 4.02 -1.84 1.43
C ASN A 178 5.55 -1.94 1.59
N GLY A 179 6.27 -0.86 1.34
CA GLY A 179 7.73 -0.81 1.50
C GLY A 179 8.18 -1.11 2.94
N ILE A 180 7.54 -0.50 3.94
CA ILE A 180 7.93 -0.73 5.34
C ILE A 180 7.61 -2.15 5.81
N ASN A 181 6.45 -2.69 5.42
CA ASN A 181 6.08 -4.05 5.76
C ASN A 181 6.95 -5.09 5.03
N TRP A 182 7.38 -4.80 3.80
CA TRP A 182 8.37 -5.62 3.10
C TRP A 182 9.70 -5.64 3.87
N ALA A 183 10.22 -4.47 4.24
CA ALA A 183 11.46 -4.37 5.02
C ALA A 183 11.37 -5.14 6.36
N PHE A 184 10.23 -5.05 7.05
CA PHE A 184 9.98 -5.85 8.25
C PHE A 184 10.03 -7.36 7.97
N LEU A 185 9.34 -7.84 6.92
CA LEU A 185 9.30 -9.27 6.61
C LEU A 185 10.63 -9.81 6.10
N LEU A 186 11.48 -8.98 5.49
CA LEU A 186 12.87 -9.36 5.20
C LEU A 186 13.65 -9.64 6.49
N ASN A 187 13.48 -8.82 7.53
CA ASN A 187 14.09 -9.12 8.84
C ASN A 187 13.50 -10.38 9.49
N VAL A 188 12.20 -10.66 9.30
CA VAL A 188 11.60 -11.94 9.72
C VAL A 188 12.20 -13.12 8.96
N ARG A 189 12.32 -13.05 7.64
CA ARG A 189 12.90 -14.13 6.83
C ARG A 189 14.37 -14.38 7.20
N ALA A 190 15.13 -13.32 7.41
CA ALA A 190 16.51 -13.39 7.86
C ALA A 190 16.68 -14.06 9.23
N SER A 191 15.73 -13.89 10.16
CA SER A 191 15.81 -14.54 11.49
C SER A 191 15.50 -16.04 11.46
N LEU A 192 14.94 -16.53 10.35
CA LEU A 192 14.54 -17.93 10.16
C LEU A 192 15.53 -18.73 9.32
N THR A 193 16.35 -18.06 8.50
CA THR A 193 17.34 -18.74 7.65
C THR A 193 18.59 -19.14 8.44
N ARG A 194 19.21 -20.25 8.04
CA ARG A 194 20.51 -20.69 8.57
C ARG A 194 21.69 -20.21 7.72
N ASP A 195 21.41 -19.75 6.51
CA ASP A 195 22.43 -19.19 5.62
C ASP A 195 22.71 -17.73 6.02
N ARG A 196 23.93 -17.48 6.51
CA ARG A 196 24.35 -16.16 6.95
C ARG A 196 24.39 -15.15 5.80
N ALA A 197 24.76 -15.56 4.59
CA ALA A 197 24.81 -14.66 3.44
C ALA A 197 23.40 -14.18 3.06
N GLU A 198 22.42 -15.09 3.07
CA GLU A 198 21.01 -14.75 2.87
C GLU A 198 20.48 -13.83 3.98
N ALA A 199 20.79 -14.14 5.25
CA ALA A 199 20.38 -13.30 6.38
C ALA A 199 20.94 -11.87 6.28
N ILE A 200 22.22 -11.72 5.93
CA ILE A 200 22.87 -10.42 5.70
C ILE A 200 22.21 -9.69 4.52
N THR A 201 21.93 -10.40 3.43
CA THR A 201 21.31 -9.83 2.23
C THR A 201 19.94 -9.23 2.55
N ASP A 202 19.09 -9.99 3.24
CA ASP A 202 17.77 -9.55 3.68
C ASP A 202 17.85 -8.34 4.62
N PHE A 203 18.77 -8.35 5.60
CA PHE A 203 18.95 -7.20 6.50
C PHE A 203 19.43 -5.95 5.77
N MET A 204 20.36 -6.09 4.82
CA MET A 204 20.85 -4.96 4.05
C MET A 204 19.79 -4.40 3.12
N LEU A 205 18.99 -5.26 2.49
CA LEU A 205 17.87 -4.85 1.67
C LEU A 205 16.81 -4.14 2.51
N ALA A 206 16.44 -4.69 3.67
CA ALA A 206 15.51 -4.05 4.60
C ALA A 206 15.98 -2.65 5.03
N ARG A 207 17.27 -2.48 5.31
CA ARG A 207 17.87 -1.17 5.64
C ARG A 207 17.70 -0.16 4.50
N ARG A 208 18.09 -0.54 3.28
CA ARG A 208 17.98 0.34 2.09
C ARG A 208 16.53 0.69 1.78
N THR A 209 15.62 -0.28 1.87
CA THR A 209 14.19 -0.04 1.69
C THR A 209 13.67 1.00 2.69
N ARG A 210 14.10 0.96 3.96
CA ARG A 210 13.70 1.98 4.96
C ARG A 210 14.18 3.38 4.62
N GLU A 211 15.43 3.50 4.15
CA GLU A 211 15.98 4.79 3.71
C GLU A 211 15.17 5.38 2.54
N ASP A 212 14.71 4.54 1.61
CA ASP A 212 13.86 4.98 0.49
C ASP A 212 12.42 5.25 0.92
N VAL A 213 11.85 4.42 1.79
CA VAL A 213 10.51 4.62 2.37
C VAL A 213 10.42 5.95 3.11
N LEU A 214 11.47 6.37 3.83
CA LEU A 214 11.48 7.69 4.47
C LEU A 214 11.28 8.84 3.47
N LYS A 215 11.96 8.77 2.31
CA LYS A 215 11.81 9.80 1.25
C LYS A 215 10.39 9.83 0.68
N ILE A 216 9.83 8.65 0.42
CA ILE A 216 8.46 8.50 -0.08
C ILE A 216 7.45 9.04 0.94
N ALA A 217 7.60 8.63 2.20
CA ALA A 217 6.72 9.04 3.29
C ALA A 217 6.83 10.55 3.59
N ASP A 218 8.03 11.14 3.50
CA ASP A 218 8.21 12.59 3.62
C ASP A 218 7.49 13.35 2.51
N ALA A 219 7.59 12.89 1.26
CA ALA A 219 6.88 13.49 0.14
C ALA A 219 5.36 13.38 0.34
N LYS A 220 4.86 12.21 0.74
CA LYS A 220 3.42 12.02 1.02
C LYS A 220 2.95 12.89 2.18
N PHE A 221 3.72 13.00 3.26
CA PHE A 221 3.36 13.85 4.40
C PHE A 221 3.30 15.33 4.02
N ALA A 222 4.20 15.79 3.15
CA ALA A 222 4.19 17.16 2.64
C ALA A 222 2.96 17.44 1.76
N GLU A 223 2.55 16.47 0.93
CA GLU A 223 1.31 16.52 0.13
C GLU A 223 0.07 16.65 1.03
N LEU A 224 -0.06 15.77 2.03
CA LEU A 224 -1.18 15.76 2.97
C LEU A 224 -1.30 17.09 3.76
N LYS A 225 -0.18 17.73 4.09
CA LYS A 225 -0.17 19.06 4.73
C LYS A 225 -0.64 20.20 3.83
N ALA A 226 -0.51 20.05 2.51
CA ALA A 226 -0.93 21.08 1.57
C ALA A 226 -2.44 21.10 1.35
N ILE A 227 -3.15 20.01 1.67
CA ILE A 227 -4.59 19.86 1.52
C ILE A 227 -5.27 20.35 2.81
N LYS A 228 -6.05 21.42 2.72
CA LYS A 228 -6.65 22.10 3.88
C LYS A 228 -8.04 21.61 4.28
N ASP A 229 -8.73 20.90 3.40
CA ASP A 229 -10.17 20.61 3.52
C ASP A 229 -10.52 19.12 3.38
N VAL A 230 -9.56 18.22 3.62
CA VAL A 230 -9.79 16.77 3.62
C VAL A 230 -9.42 16.23 4.99
N GLU A 231 -10.36 15.52 5.63
CA GLU A 231 -10.07 14.68 6.79
C GLU A 231 -9.25 13.48 6.32
N ASP A 232 -7.95 13.52 6.58
CA ASP A 232 -6.93 12.55 6.16
C ASP A 232 -6.13 12.03 7.37
N ASP A 233 -6.75 12.05 8.56
CA ASP A 233 -6.10 11.70 9.83
C ASP A 233 -5.50 10.28 9.79
N ASP A 234 -6.24 9.29 9.27
CA ASP A 234 -5.73 7.93 9.06
C ASP A 234 -4.43 7.93 8.24
N ASP A 235 -4.43 8.61 7.09
CA ASP A 235 -3.25 8.68 6.20
C ASP A 235 -2.08 9.39 6.89
N ARG A 236 -2.34 10.49 7.60
CA ARG A 236 -1.32 11.22 8.36
C ARG A 236 -0.72 10.36 9.46
N TYR A 237 -1.56 9.60 10.18
CA TYR A 237 -1.12 8.66 11.18
C TYR A 237 -0.21 7.59 10.54
N TRP A 238 -0.65 6.92 9.48
CA TRP A 238 0.09 5.79 8.88
C TRP A 238 1.40 6.22 8.24
N VAL A 239 1.46 7.41 7.63
CA VAL A 239 2.70 7.98 7.12
C VAL A 239 3.70 8.21 8.27
N LEU A 240 3.26 8.81 9.37
CA LEU A 240 4.12 9.07 10.53
C LEU A 240 4.54 7.79 11.27
N ALA A 241 3.62 6.84 11.44
CA ALA A 241 3.90 5.53 12.04
C ALA A 241 4.91 4.73 11.19
N THR A 242 4.77 4.78 9.86
CA THR A 242 5.72 4.17 8.92
C THR A 242 7.12 4.79 9.07
N LYS A 243 7.20 6.12 9.14
CA LYS A 243 8.47 6.82 9.38
C LYS A 243 9.08 6.42 10.72
N ALA A 244 8.27 6.28 11.77
CA ALA A 244 8.74 5.83 13.07
C ALA A 244 9.35 4.43 13.00
N GLU A 245 8.66 3.46 12.39
CA GLU A 245 9.18 2.10 12.20
C GLU A 245 10.47 2.10 11.35
N ALA A 246 10.53 2.91 10.29
CA ALA A 246 11.72 3.06 9.47
C ALA A 246 12.91 3.58 10.30
N TRP A 247 12.71 4.63 11.11
CA TRP A 247 13.75 5.16 11.98
C TRP A 247 14.22 4.16 13.04
N VAL A 248 13.32 3.39 13.65
CA VAL A 248 13.70 2.27 14.55
C VAL A 248 14.59 1.27 13.81
N GLY A 249 14.20 0.86 12.61
CA GLY A 249 14.97 -0.06 11.77
C GLY A 249 16.33 0.47 11.31
N LEU A 250 16.54 1.79 11.37
CA LEU A 250 17.81 2.45 11.08
C LEU A 250 18.61 2.79 12.34
N GLY A 251 18.13 2.41 13.53
CA GLY A 251 18.81 2.64 14.80
C GLY A 251 18.70 4.08 15.33
N ASN A 252 17.70 4.85 14.88
CA ASN A 252 17.48 6.23 15.31
C ASN A 252 16.17 6.37 16.11
N ASP A 253 16.17 5.90 17.36
CA ASP A 253 15.00 5.96 18.24
C ASP A 253 14.53 7.41 18.53
N ALA A 254 15.43 8.39 18.47
CA ALA A 254 15.06 9.79 18.70
C ALA A 254 14.15 10.34 17.60
N GLU A 255 14.47 10.06 16.33
CA GLU A 255 13.59 10.44 15.21
C GLU A 255 12.31 9.60 15.16
N ALA A 256 12.39 8.33 15.57
CA ALA A 256 11.21 7.48 15.70
C ALA A 256 10.21 8.07 16.71
N GLU A 257 10.68 8.44 17.90
CA GLU A 257 9.84 9.04 18.94
C GLU A 257 9.24 10.39 18.49
N LYS A 258 10.00 11.23 17.78
CA LYS A 258 9.47 12.46 17.18
C LYS A 258 8.32 12.17 16.20
N CYS A 259 8.44 11.14 15.37
CA CYS A 259 7.38 10.74 14.44
C CYS A 259 6.14 10.24 15.20
N LEU A 260 6.32 9.40 16.22
CA LEU A 260 5.22 8.90 17.05
C LEU A 260 4.51 10.04 17.80
N GLN A 261 5.24 11.02 18.32
CA GLN A 261 4.65 12.20 18.96
C GLN A 261 3.83 13.04 17.98
N GLN A 262 4.32 13.23 16.75
CA GLN A 262 3.57 13.91 15.69
C GLN A 262 2.32 13.12 15.28
N ALA A 263 2.32 11.78 15.40
CA ALA A 263 1.19 10.94 15.01
C ALA A 263 0.04 10.97 16.03
N LYS A 264 0.31 11.32 17.30
CA LYS A 264 -0.69 11.26 18.40
C LYS A 264 -2.02 11.97 18.12
N PRO A 265 -2.07 13.17 17.50
CA PRO A 265 -3.34 13.84 17.24
C PRO A 265 -4.25 13.10 16.25
N TYR A 266 -3.68 12.25 15.40
CA TYR A 266 -4.37 11.50 14.34
C TYR A 266 -4.66 10.06 14.75
N ALA A 267 -4.33 9.69 15.98
CA ALA A 267 -4.22 8.29 16.36
C ALA A 267 -5.52 7.73 16.93
N GLU A 268 -5.97 6.62 16.36
CA GLU A 268 -6.99 5.77 16.96
C GLU A 268 -6.35 4.64 17.77
N TYR A 269 -7.08 4.11 18.75
CA TYR A 269 -6.56 3.09 19.68
C TYR A 269 -5.97 1.86 18.95
N TRP A 270 -6.73 1.30 17.99
CA TRP A 270 -6.29 0.12 17.25
C TRP A 270 -5.07 0.37 16.37
N MET A 271 -4.87 1.62 15.91
CA MET A 271 -3.72 2.02 15.12
C MET A 271 -2.46 2.05 15.99
N CYS A 272 -2.55 2.69 17.17
CA CYS A 272 -1.49 2.70 18.18
C CYS A 272 -1.05 1.30 18.57
N GLU A 273 -2.00 0.41 18.87
CA GLU A 273 -1.72 -0.98 19.21
C GLU A 273 -1.01 -1.70 18.06
N SER A 274 -1.46 -1.51 16.82
CA SER A 274 -0.84 -2.15 15.65
C SER A 274 0.59 -1.67 15.43
N SER A 275 0.84 -0.36 15.48
CA SER A 275 2.17 0.24 15.29
C SER A 275 3.12 -0.15 16.42
N LYS A 276 2.64 -0.18 17.67
CA LYS A 276 3.44 -0.61 18.82
C LYS A 276 3.87 -2.06 18.71
N GLN A 277 2.94 -2.98 18.42
CA GLN A 277 3.23 -4.40 18.26
C GLN A 277 4.29 -4.64 17.18
N GLN A 278 4.18 -3.93 16.05
CA GLN A 278 5.13 -4.00 14.95
C GLN A 278 6.53 -3.51 15.35
N ILE A 279 6.62 -2.32 15.96
CA ILE A 279 7.90 -1.71 16.38
C ILE A 279 8.58 -2.56 17.45
N ASP A 280 7.83 -3.07 18.42
CA ASP A 280 8.36 -3.94 19.47
C ASP A 280 8.90 -5.25 18.87
N ALA A 281 8.19 -5.85 17.90
CA ALA A 281 8.68 -7.02 17.18
C ALA A 281 9.93 -6.71 16.34
N LEU A 282 9.97 -5.56 15.67
CA LEU A 282 11.14 -5.11 14.91
C LEU A 282 12.36 -4.97 15.81
N ARG A 283 12.22 -4.37 16.99
CA ARG A 283 13.32 -4.26 17.96
C ARG A 283 13.90 -5.62 18.36
N GLN A 284 13.05 -6.64 18.55
CA GLN A 284 13.53 -8.00 18.84
C GLN A 284 14.32 -8.60 17.68
N LEU A 285 13.90 -8.36 16.44
CA LEU A 285 14.63 -8.81 15.24
C LEU A 285 16.00 -8.11 15.13
N LEU A 286 16.07 -6.81 15.43
CA LEU A 286 17.31 -6.03 15.36
C LEU A 286 18.35 -6.43 16.41
N GLN A 287 17.93 -6.88 17.61
CA GLN A 287 18.85 -7.37 18.64
C GLN A 287 19.69 -8.55 18.16
N ASN A 288 19.12 -9.41 17.31
CA ASN A 288 19.79 -10.57 16.73
C ASN A 288 20.27 -10.31 15.29
N SER A 289 20.61 -9.07 14.97
CA SER A 289 21.04 -8.68 13.62
C SER A 289 22.27 -9.50 13.16
N PRO A 290 22.24 -10.10 11.95
CA PRO A 290 23.39 -10.78 11.36
C PRO A 290 24.51 -9.82 10.94
N LEU A 291 24.24 -8.50 11.00
CA LEU A 291 25.21 -7.45 10.76
C LEU A 291 26.09 -7.15 11.98
N ASN A 292 25.74 -7.68 13.16
CA ASN A 292 26.55 -7.49 14.37
C ASN A 292 27.94 -8.13 14.17
N GLY A 293 29.00 -7.33 14.32
CA GLY A 293 30.38 -7.78 14.18
C GLY A 293 30.93 -7.82 12.74
N LEU A 294 30.20 -7.26 11.77
CA LEU A 294 30.75 -6.82 10.48
C LEU A 294 31.34 -5.40 10.63
#